data_AF-V8NI71-F1
#
_entry.id   AF-V8NI71-F1
#
_cell.length_a   1.000
_cell.length_b   1.000
_cell.length_c   1.000
_cell.angle_alpha   90.00
_cell.angle_beta   90.00
_cell.angle_gamma   90.00
#
_symmetry.space_group_name_H-M   'P 1'
#
loop_
_entity.id
_entity.type
_entity.pdbx_description
1 polymer ?
#
loop_
_entity_poly.entity_id
_entity_poly.type
_entity_poly.pdbx_seq_one_letter_code
_entity_poly.pdbx_strand_id
1 'polypeptide(L)' 'MANSAGKNQPDHRRKGLAFLDELRQFHHSRGSPFKKIPVVGGRELDLHAFYTRVTTLGGFGKIDFQLEAAEFTAIV' A
#
# COMPACT_ATOMS: atom_id res chain seq x y z
N MET A 1 11.79 -14.56 -27.64
CA MET A 1 11.41 -13.45 -26.73
C MET A 1 10.77 -14.08 -25.50
N ALA A 2 11.49 -14.14 -24.37
CA ALA A 2 10.99 -14.79 -23.16
C ALA A 2 10.02 -13.86 -22.42
N ASN A 3 8.76 -14.29 -22.34
CA ASN A 3 7.70 -13.71 -21.53
C ASN A 3 8.07 -13.81 -20.04
N SER A 4 8.69 -12.77 -19.52
CA SER A 4 9.05 -12.66 -18.10
C SER A 4 7.86 -12.21 -17.25
N ALA A 5 6.74 -12.92 -17.35
CA ALA A 5 5.59 -12.77 -16.47
C ALA A 5 5.57 -13.96 -15.49
N GLY A 6 6.38 -13.91 -14.44
CA GLY A 6 6.42 -15.03 -13.48
C GLY A 6 7.47 -14.96 -12.38
N LYS A 7 8.13 -13.81 -12.15
CA LYS A 7 9.13 -13.68 -11.10
C LYS A 7 8.71 -12.54 -10.16
N ASN A 8 8.42 -12.87 -8.89
CA ASN A 8 8.31 -11.99 -7.71
C ASN A 8 6.95 -11.91 -6.97
N GLN A 9 6.07 -12.92 -7.04
CA GLN A 9 4.86 -12.90 -6.18
C GLN A 9 5.04 -13.38 -4.72
N PRO A 10 5.86 -14.40 -4.38
CA PRO A 10 5.84 -14.95 -3.02
C PRO A 10 6.55 -14.04 -2.00
N ASP A 11 7.63 -13.37 -2.40
CA ASP A 11 8.40 -12.47 -1.54
C ASP A 11 7.63 -11.18 -1.23
N HIS A 12 6.96 -10.58 -2.23
CA HIS A 12 6.12 -9.40 -2.03
C HIS A 12 4.93 -9.69 -1.12
N ARG A 13 4.27 -10.84 -1.30
CA ARG A 13 3.16 -11.26 -0.43
C ARG A 13 3.59 -11.45 1.02
N ARG A 14 4.76 -12.05 1.25
CA ARG A 14 5.32 -12.23 2.61
C ARG A 14 5.64 -10.89 3.28
N LYS A 15 6.26 -9.96 2.54
CA LYS A 15 6.55 -8.60 3.03
C LYS A 15 5.27 -7.83 3.36
N GLY A 16 4.23 -7.98 2.52
CA GLY A 16 2.92 -7.36 2.75
C GLY A 16 2.24 -7.85 4.03
N LEU A 17 2.29 -9.15 4.33
CA LEU A 17 1.73 -9.70 5.57
C LEU A 17 2.48 -9.21 6.82
N ALA A 18 3.82 -9.23 6.79
CA ALA A 18 4.64 -8.73 7.89
C ALA A 18 4.36 -7.24 8.18
N PHE A 19 4.27 -6.43 7.12
CA PHE A 19 3.88 -5.02 7.22
C PHE A 19 2.51 -4.83 7.90
N LEU A 20 1.51 -5.63 7.52
CA LEU A 20 0.18 -5.54 8.12
C LEU A 20 0.18 -5.95 9.60
N ASP A 21 0.98 -6.94 9.99
CA ASP A 21 1.09 -7.35 11.40
C ASP A 21 1.77 -6.27 12.24
N GLU A 22 2.84 -5.66 11.76
CA GLU A 22 3.48 -4.51 12.41
C GLU A 22 2.50 -3.33 12.53
N LEU A 23 1.76 -3.03 11.47
CA LEU A 23 0.76 -1.95 11.46
C LEU A 23 -0.35 -2.20 12.50
N ARG A 24 -0.84 -3.44 12.63
CA ARG A 24 -1.82 -3.82 13.66
C ARG A 24 -1.26 -3.63 15.06
N GLN A 25 -0.03 -4.08 15.31
CA GLN A 25 0.63 -3.95 16.61
C GLN A 25 0.85 -2.49 16.99
N PHE A 26 1.32 -1.66 16.04
CA PHE A 26 1.51 -0.23 16.22
C PHE A 26 0.23 0.49 16.66
N HIS A 27 -0.89 0.16 16.01
CA HIS A 27 -2.19 0.74 16.32
C HIS A 27 -2.76 0.23 17.64
N HIS A 28 -2.58 -1.06 17.93
CA HIS A 28 -2.99 -1.67 19.17
C HIS A 28 -2.29 -1.06 20.39
N SER A 29 -0.96 -0.88 20.32
CA SER A 29 -0.17 -0.30 21.41
C SER A 29 -0.54 1.15 21.74
N ARG A 30 -1.19 1.85 20.79
CA ARG A 30 -1.67 3.23 20.94
C ARG A 30 -3.15 3.33 21.31
N GLY A 31 -3.80 2.22 21.67
CA GLY A 31 -5.22 2.20 22.04
C GLY A 31 -6.18 2.46 20.87
N SER A 32 -5.71 2.35 19.62
CA SER A 32 -6.51 2.59 18.41
C SER A 32 -6.42 1.40 17.44
N PRO A 33 -6.98 0.22 17.78
CA PRO A 33 -6.78 -0.99 17.00
C PRO A 33 -7.16 -0.85 15.51
N PHE A 34 -6.28 -1.33 14.63
CA PHE A 34 -6.52 -1.39 13.20
C PHE A 34 -7.40 -2.59 12.83
N LYS A 35 -8.70 -2.36 12.64
CA LYS A 35 -9.71 -3.43 12.53
C LYS A 35 -9.98 -3.91 11.10
N LYS A 36 -9.82 -3.06 10.09
CA LYS A 36 -10.17 -3.38 8.70
C LYS A 36 -9.23 -2.69 7.72
N ILE A 37 -8.98 -3.33 6.59
CA ILE A 37 -8.27 -2.73 5.47
C ILE A 37 -9.18 -1.65 4.85
N PRO A 38 -8.67 -0.45 4.53
CA PRO A 38 -9.42 0.54 3.77
C PRO A 38 -9.86 -0.03 2.42
N VAL A 39 -11.08 0.30 2.02
CA VAL A 39 -11.65 -0.10 0.73
C VAL A 39 -11.81 1.13 -0.13
N VAL A 40 -11.31 1.09 -1.36
CA VAL A 40 -11.48 2.16 -2.33
C VAL A 40 -11.84 1.58 -3.69
N GLY A 41 -12.76 2.22 -4.41
CA GLY A 41 -13.36 1.65 -5.62
C GLY A 41 -14.04 0.28 -5.40
N GLY A 42 -14.41 -0.05 -4.15
CA GLY A 42 -14.95 -1.36 -3.79
C GLY A 42 -13.91 -2.48 -3.64
N ARG A 43 -12.61 -2.18 -3.64
CA ARG A 43 -11.52 -3.15 -3.45
C ARG A 43 -10.71 -2.84 -2.20
N GLU A 44 -10.25 -3.87 -1.51
CA GLU A 44 -9.33 -3.70 -0.38
C GLU A 44 -7.98 -3.18 -0.88
N LEU A 45 -7.49 -2.14 -0.22
CA LEU A 45 -6.24 -1.49 -0.55
C LEU A 45 -5.04 -2.32 -0.07
N ASP A 46 -4.10 -2.64 -0.96
CA ASP A 46 -2.79 -3.17 -0.56
C ASP A 46 -1.96 -2.05 0.08
N LEU A 47 -2.03 -1.96 1.40
CA LEU A 47 -1.37 -0.92 2.18
C LEU A 47 0.16 -0.97 2.09
N HIS A 48 0.75 -2.15 1.92
CA HIS A 48 2.21 -2.28 1.79
C HIS A 48 2.67 -1.71 0.45
N ALA A 49 1.97 -2.07 -0.64
CA ALA A 49 2.25 -1.51 -1.96
C ALA A 49 2.02 0.01 -2.00
N PHE A 50 0.90 0.47 -1.42
CA PHE A 50 0.58 1.89 -1.32
C PHE A 50 1.66 2.68 -0.57
N TYR A 51 2.01 2.23 0.64
CA TYR A 51 3.03 2.86 1.47
C TYR A 51 4.38 2.91 0.74
N THR A 52 4.81 1.78 0.17
CA THR A 52 6.08 1.68 -0.56
C THR A 52 6.13 2.68 -1.71
N ARG A 53 5.04 2.80 -2.49
CA ARG A 53 4.96 3.74 -3.61
C ARG A 53 5.04 5.19 -3.12
N VAL A 54 4.25 5.57 -2.12
CA VAL A 54 4.26 6.93 -1.54
C VAL A 54 5.65 7.28 -1.01
N THR A 55 6.30 6.38 -0.27
CA THR A 55 7.64 6.64 0.28
C THR A 55 8.71 6.70 -0.81
N THR A 56 8.58 5.90 -1.87
CA THR A 56 9.52 5.93 -3.02
C THR A 56 9.41 7.24 -3.80
N LEU A 57 8.22 7.83 -3.88
CA LEU A 57 7.98 9.15 -4.47
C LEU A 57 8.42 10.32 -3.56
N GLY A 58 9.10 10.04 -2.45
CA GLY A 58 9.61 11.07 -1.53
C GLY A 58 8.66 11.43 -0.40
N GLY A 59 7.64 10.60 -0.16
CA GLY A 59 6.66 10.79 0.90
C GLY A 59 5.50 11.70 0.48
N PHE A 60 4.43 11.70 1.29
CA PHE A 60 3.18 12.37 0.96
C PHE A 60 3.33 13.88 0.69
N GLY A 61 4.21 14.57 1.43
CA GLY A 61 4.41 16.02 1.28
C GLY A 61 5.10 16.46 -0.02
N LYS A 62 5.66 15.53 -0.80
CA LYS A 62 6.27 15.80 -2.11
C LYS A 62 5.38 15.37 -3.28
N ILE A 63 4.23 14.76 -3.00
CA ILE A 63 3.23 14.45 -4.01
C ILE A 63 2.49 15.77 -4.28
N ASP A 64 2.91 16.50 -5.31
CA ASP A 64 2.19 17.67 -5.80
C ASP A 64 0.76 17.22 -6.16
N PHE A 65 -0.24 17.72 -5.43
CA PHE A 65 -1.66 17.42 -5.68
C PHE A 65 -2.17 18.04 -7.00
N GLN A 66 -1.27 18.64 -7.78
CA GLN A 66 -1.49 19.23 -9.11
C GLN A 66 -1.68 18.19 -10.22
N LEU A 67 -1.96 16.94 -9.85
CA LEU A 67 -2.40 15.93 -10.80
C LEU A 67 -3.92 15.90 -10.80
N GLU A 68 -4.48 16.38 -11.91
CA GLU A 68 -5.83 16.14 -12.37
C GLU A 68 -6.32 14.77 -11.87
N ALA A 69 -7.50 14.74 -11.23
CA ALA A 69 -8.02 13.70 -10.32
C ALA A 69 -8.05 12.23 -10.84
N ALA A 70 -7.48 11.94 -12.02
CA ALA A 70 -7.41 10.64 -12.66
C ALA A 70 -6.39 9.68 -12.03
N GLU A 71 -5.14 10.06 -11.69
CA GLU A 71 -4.18 9.04 -11.22
C GLU A 71 -4.28 8.69 -9.73
N PHE A 72 -4.82 9.57 -8.88
CA PHE A 72 -5.04 9.17 -7.49
C PHE A 72 -6.06 8.03 -7.39
N THR A 73 -7.00 7.97 -8.33
CA THR A 73 -7.94 6.84 -8.49
C THR A 73 -7.24 5.56 -8.97
N ALA A 74 -6.04 5.63 -9.55
CA ALA A 74 -5.26 4.45 -9.95
C ALA A 74 -4.40 3.88 -8.80
N ILE A 75 -4.35 4.56 -7.66
CA ILE A 75 -3.58 4.17 -6.47
C ILE A 75 -4.46 3.39 -5.47
N VAL A 76 -5.75 3.29 -5.74
CA VAL A 76 -6.77 2.76 -4.84
C VAL A 76 -7.75 1.84 -5.56
#